data_AF-A0A5D4H7B7-F1
#
_entry.id   AF-A0A5D4H7B7-F1
#
_cell.length_a   1.000
_cell.length_b   1.000
_cell.length_c   1.000
_cell.angle_alpha   90.00
_cell.angle_beta   90.00
_cell.angle_gamma   90.00
#
_symmetry.space_group_name_H-M   'P 1'
#
loop_
_entity.id
_entity.type
_entity.pdbx_description
1 polymer ?
#
loop_
_entity_poly.entity_id
_entity_poly.type
_entity_poly.pdbx_seq_one_letter_code
_entity_poly.pdbx_strand_id
1 'polypeptide(L)'
;MQEPPRFRLTSGDKENEWLFETAAAGILEEMCEEGYFDDGRPEDEVAFLLDDWDFEQLTDEQRHLYDEQIYPLMRIWFFERNRFEEEYARRRAEWSCDRRPDDRQFELFVA
;
A
#
# COMPACT_ATOMS: atom_id res chain seq x y z
N MET A 1 -32.36 -21.41 2.82
CA MET A 1 -31.03 -21.27 2.16
C MET A 1 -30.18 -20.45 3.12
N GLN A 2 -29.16 -21.04 3.74
CA GLN A 2 -28.25 -20.34 4.65
C GLN A 2 -26.98 -20.00 3.88
N GLU A 3 -26.63 -18.71 3.84
CA GLU A 3 -25.42 -18.18 3.21
C GLU A 3 -24.16 -18.66 3.97
N PRO A 4 -23.03 -18.91 3.28
CA PRO A 4 -21.83 -19.44 3.90
C PRO A 4 -21.17 -18.42 4.86
N PRO A 5 -20.68 -18.85 6.04
CA PRO A 5 -20.18 -17.96 7.09
C PRO A 5 -18.69 -17.60 6.87
N ARG A 6 -18.30 -17.20 5.65
CA ARG A 6 -16.89 -16.83 5.38
C ARG A 6 -16.62 -15.34 5.44
N PHE A 7 -17.66 -14.49 5.46
CA PHE A 7 -17.53 -13.03 5.49
C PHE A 7 -18.67 -12.36 6.27
N ARG A 8 -19.02 -12.87 7.46
CA ARG A 8 -19.81 -12.04 8.39
C ARG A 8 -18.85 -11.13 9.13
N LEU A 9 -18.64 -9.92 8.58
CA LEU A 9 -18.05 -8.80 9.30
C LEU A 9 -18.83 -8.64 10.61
N THR A 10 -18.19 -8.97 11.73
CA THR A 10 -18.77 -8.74 13.04
C THR A 10 -18.76 -7.23 13.30
N SER A 11 -19.61 -6.72 14.20
CA SER A 11 -19.59 -5.27 14.51
C SER A 11 -18.20 -4.77 14.94
N GLY A 12 -17.38 -5.65 15.52
CA GLY A 12 -15.98 -5.37 15.84
C GLY A 12 -15.08 -5.18 14.62
N ASP A 13 -15.32 -5.86 13.49
CA ASP A 13 -14.57 -5.62 12.24
C ASP A 13 -14.83 -4.21 11.70
N LYS A 14 -16.06 -3.71 11.82
CA LYS A 14 -16.44 -2.36 11.35
C LYS A 14 -15.87 -1.25 12.23
N GLU A 15 -15.80 -1.47 13.55
CA GLU A 15 -15.15 -0.54 14.47
C GLU A 15 -13.64 -0.47 14.24
N ASN A 16 -13.01 -1.61 13.94
CA ASN A 16 -11.59 -1.65 13.58
C ASN A 16 -11.29 -1.03 12.22
N GLU A 17 -12.18 -1.18 11.23
CA GLU A 17 -12.06 -0.54 9.92
C GLU A 17 -12.14 0.99 10.06
N TRP A 18 -13.09 1.49 10.87
CA TRP A 18 -13.19 2.92 11.16
C TRP A 18 -11.97 3.46 11.91
N LEU A 19 -11.43 2.71 12.88
CA LEU A 19 -10.17 3.05 13.56
C LEU A 19 -8.99 3.09 12.59
N PHE A 20 -8.93 2.14 11.65
CA PHE A 20 -7.90 2.09 10.64
C PHE A 20 -7.99 3.30 9.70
N GLU A 21 -9.18 3.65 9.19
CA GLU A 21 -9.37 4.82 8.33
C GLU A 21 -9.00 6.13 9.03
N THR A 22 -9.30 6.25 10.32
CA THR A 22 -8.93 7.44 11.12
C THR A 22 -7.47 7.49 11.51
N ALA A 23 -6.80 6.34 11.64
CA ALA A 23 -5.37 6.24 11.92
C ALA A 23 -4.51 6.12 10.67
N ALA A 24 -5.10 6.01 9.47
CA ALA A 24 -4.40 5.72 8.22
C ALA A 24 -3.23 6.68 7.96
N ALA A 25 -3.44 7.99 8.13
CA ALA A 25 -2.38 8.99 7.98
C ALA A 25 -1.21 8.72 8.95
N GLY A 26 -1.49 8.51 10.24
CA GLY A 26 -0.44 8.24 11.24
C GLY A 26 0.23 6.87 11.10
N ILE A 27 -0.47 5.88 10.55
CA ILE A 27 0.12 4.57 10.22
C ILE A 27 1.12 4.74 9.09
N LEU A 28 0.76 5.49 8.04
CA LEU A 28 1.63 5.71 6.90
C LEU A 28 2.86 6.52 7.29
N GLU A 29 2.68 7.57 8.10
CA GLU A 29 3.77 8.35 8.71
C GLU A 29 4.75 7.44 9.46
N GLU A 30 4.26 6.59 10.37
CA GLU A 30 5.10 5.65 11.12
C GLU A 30 5.87 4.69 10.21
N MET A 31 5.23 4.18 9.16
CA MET A 31 5.88 3.29 8.19
C MET A 31 7.01 4.01 7.43
N CYS A 32 6.77 5.26 7.01
CA CYS A 32 7.79 6.08 6.36
C CYS A 32 8.97 6.41 7.31
N GLU A 33 8.70 6.75 8.58
CA GLU A 33 9.74 6.99 9.59
C GLU A 33 10.62 5.76 9.87
N GLU A 34 10.02 4.56 9.83
CA GLU A 34 10.73 3.28 9.98
C GLU A 34 11.55 2.90 8.72
N GLY A 35 11.49 3.70 7.66
CA GLY A 35 12.25 3.52 6.42
C GLY A 35 11.57 2.60 5.40
N TYR A 36 10.28 2.29 5.58
CA TYR A 36 9.50 1.64 4.53
C TYR A 36 9.10 2.67 3.50
N PHE A 37 9.07 2.27 2.22
CA PHE A 37 8.78 3.15 1.09
C PHE A 37 9.87 4.20 0.80
N ASP A 38 11.16 3.82 0.90
CA ASP A 38 12.31 4.69 0.56
C ASP A 38 13.15 4.15 -0.62
N ASP A 39 12.60 3.27 -1.46
CA ASP A 39 13.32 2.72 -2.62
C ASP A 39 13.17 3.57 -3.90
N GLY A 40 12.49 4.73 -3.82
CA GLY A 40 12.26 5.63 -4.96
C GLY A 40 11.31 5.06 -6.03
N ARG A 41 10.45 4.12 -5.68
CA ARG A 41 9.41 3.58 -6.56
C ARG A 41 8.18 4.52 -6.59
N PRO A 42 7.27 4.45 -7.57
CA PRO A 42 6.09 5.33 -7.57
C PRO A 42 5.16 5.05 -6.40
N GLU A 43 5.12 3.83 -5.86
CA GLU A 43 4.37 3.55 -4.64
C GLU A 43 4.94 4.33 -3.46
N ASP A 44 6.26 4.52 -3.47
CA ASP A 44 6.98 5.25 -2.44
C ASP A 44 6.66 6.75 -2.54
N GLU A 45 6.65 7.29 -3.75
CA GLU A 45 6.21 8.66 -4.02
C GLU A 45 4.75 8.89 -3.59
N VAL A 46 3.86 7.91 -3.83
CA VAL A 46 2.46 8.00 -3.36
C VAL A 46 2.37 7.93 -1.84
N ALA A 47 3.18 7.10 -1.18
CA ALA A 47 3.24 7.05 0.27
C ALA A 47 3.69 8.40 0.87
N PHE A 48 4.74 9.01 0.31
CA PHE A 48 5.19 10.34 0.71
C PHE A 48 4.17 11.45 0.41
N LEU A 49 3.47 11.36 -0.72
CA LEU A 49 2.41 12.33 -1.05
C LEU A 49 1.23 12.22 -0.11
N LEU A 50 0.88 11.02 0.35
CA LEU A 50 -0.19 10.79 1.30
C LEU A 50 0.16 11.15 2.74
N ASP A 51 1.45 11.19 3.06
CA ASP A 51 1.97 11.66 4.34
C ASP A 51 1.78 13.19 4.49
N ASP A 52 1.97 13.95 3.40
CA ASP A 52 1.88 15.43 3.40
C ASP A 52 0.53 15.98 2.90
N TRP A 53 -0.23 15.25 2.08
CA TRP A 53 -1.43 15.74 1.39
C TRP A 53 -2.71 14.89 1.52
N ASP A 54 -3.83 15.61 1.40
CA ASP A 54 -5.18 15.07 1.34
C ASP A 54 -5.42 14.27 0.03
N PHE A 55 -6.17 13.16 0.13
CA PHE A 55 -6.45 12.19 -0.95
C PHE A 55 -7.08 12.78 -2.22
N GLU A 56 -7.49 14.05 -2.19
CA GLU A 56 -8.10 14.79 -3.30
C GLU A 56 -7.11 15.15 -4.40
N GLN A 57 -5.81 15.21 -4.12
CA GLN A 57 -4.79 15.55 -5.14
C GLN A 57 -4.16 14.35 -5.85
N LEU A 58 -4.53 13.12 -5.45
CA LEU A 58 -4.07 11.91 -6.12
C LEU A 58 -4.72 11.74 -7.49
N THR A 59 -3.89 11.47 -8.50
CA THR A 59 -4.36 11.02 -9.81
C THR A 59 -4.98 9.62 -9.70
N ASP A 60 -5.82 9.23 -10.67
CA ASP A 60 -6.45 7.89 -10.67
C ASP A 60 -5.42 6.75 -10.63
N GLU A 61 -4.26 6.93 -11.27
CA GLU A 61 -3.17 5.94 -11.24
C GLU A 61 -2.53 5.83 -9.85
N GLN A 62 -2.28 6.97 -9.19
CA GLN A 62 -1.75 6.98 -7.83
C GLN A 62 -2.76 6.44 -6.81
N ARG A 63 -4.05 6.73 -7.00
CA ARG A 63 -5.13 6.17 -6.18
C ARG A 63 -5.23 4.66 -6.35
N HIS A 64 -5.01 4.16 -7.56
CA HIS A 64 -4.95 2.72 -7.82
C HIS A 64 -3.73 2.06 -7.15
N LEU A 65 -2.54 2.69 -7.23
CA LEU A 65 -1.36 2.24 -6.49
C LEU A 65 -1.59 2.23 -4.98
N TYR A 66 -2.26 3.25 -4.45
CA TYR A 66 -2.63 3.28 -3.04
C TYR A 66 -3.56 2.10 -2.70
N ASP A 67 -4.66 1.92 -3.41
CA ASP A 67 -5.68 0.92 -3.10
C ASP A 67 -5.15 -0.53 -3.24
N GLU A 68 -4.37 -0.82 -4.29
CA GLU A 68 -3.88 -2.18 -4.55
C GLU A 68 -2.58 -2.51 -3.80
N GLN A 69 -1.71 -1.53 -3.57
CA GLN A 69 -0.37 -1.78 -3.03
C GLN A 69 -0.22 -1.30 -1.58
N ILE A 70 -0.43 0.00 -1.34
CA ILE A 70 -0.11 0.65 -0.05
C ILE A 70 -1.17 0.29 1.02
N TYR A 71 -2.45 0.43 0.69
CA TYR A 71 -3.58 0.18 1.57
C TYR A 71 -3.54 -1.21 2.23
N PRO A 72 -3.34 -2.32 1.48
CA PRO A 72 -3.28 -3.62 2.12
C PRO A 72 -2.00 -3.84 2.91
N LEU A 73 -0.92 -3.04 2.72
CA LEU A 73 0.25 -3.08 3.59
C LEU A 73 0.00 -2.34 4.91
N MET A 74 -0.62 -1.16 4.84
CA MET A 74 -1.04 -0.41 6.04
C MET A 74 -1.99 -1.24 6.90
N ARG A 75 -2.90 -1.99 6.25
CA ARG A 75 -3.79 -2.91 6.95
C ARG A 75 -3.02 -4.02 7.67
N ILE A 76 -2.03 -4.63 7.03
CA ILE A 76 -1.18 -5.65 7.68
C ILE A 76 -0.35 -5.01 8.80
N TRP A 77 0.17 -3.80 8.64
CA TRP A 77 0.88 -3.08 9.70
C TRP A 77 0.01 -2.91 10.94
N PHE A 78 -1.23 -2.46 10.75
CA PHE A 78 -2.16 -2.18 11.85
C PHE A 78 -2.68 -3.45 12.54
N PHE A 79 -3.05 -4.48 11.78
CA PHE A 79 -3.67 -5.69 12.31
C PHE A 79 -2.68 -6.82 12.62
N GLU A 80 -1.63 -6.97 11.82
CA GLU A 80 -0.72 -8.11 11.79
C GLU A 80 0.77 -7.69 11.75
N ARG A 81 1.18 -6.74 12.60
CA ARG A 81 2.55 -6.19 12.63
C ARG A 81 3.66 -7.26 12.65
N ASN A 82 3.44 -8.40 13.32
CA ASN A 82 4.40 -9.52 13.36
C ASN A 82 4.64 -10.21 12.00
N ARG A 83 3.72 -10.09 11.04
CA ARG A 83 3.84 -10.66 9.69
C ARG A 83 4.17 -9.61 8.65
N PHE A 84 4.26 -8.35 9.06
CA PHE A 84 4.43 -7.23 8.15
C PHE A 84 5.70 -7.35 7.33
N GLU A 85 6.86 -7.62 7.94
CA GLU A 85 8.14 -7.69 7.23
C GLU A 85 8.14 -8.75 6.11
N GLU A 86 7.57 -9.93 6.38
CA GLU A 86 7.48 -11.02 5.40
C GLU A 86 6.55 -10.64 4.24
N GLU A 87 5.36 -10.09 4.54
CA GLU A 87 4.39 -9.69 3.52
C GLU A 87 4.85 -8.45 2.75
N TYR A 88 5.56 -7.51 3.39
CA TYR A 88 6.18 -6.36 2.77
C TYR A 88 7.23 -6.82 1.74
N ALA A 89 8.19 -7.64 2.15
CA ALA A 89 9.23 -8.15 1.25
C ALA A 89 8.62 -8.96 0.09
N ARG A 90 7.63 -9.81 0.38
CA ARG A 90 6.93 -10.60 -0.63
C ARG A 90 6.21 -9.74 -1.66
N ARG A 91 5.44 -8.74 -1.20
CA ARG A 91 4.69 -7.84 -2.09
C ARG A 91 5.62 -6.95 -2.89
N ARG A 92 6.67 -6.40 -2.27
CA ARG A 92 7.69 -5.61 -2.98
C ARG A 92 8.38 -6.42 -4.08
N ALA A 93 8.57 -7.72 -3.89
CA ALA A 93 9.10 -8.62 -4.91
C ALA A 93 8.07 -8.97 -6.01
N GLU A 94 6.81 -9.15 -5.65
CA GLU A 94 5.72 -9.45 -6.59
C GLU A 94 5.46 -8.26 -7.55
N TRP A 95 5.39 -7.04 -7.01
CA TRP A 95 5.18 -5.82 -7.79
C TRP A 95 6.36 -5.52 -8.73
N SER A 96 7.59 -5.88 -8.32
CA SER A 96 8.76 -5.83 -9.20
C SER A 96 8.72 -6.85 -10.35
N CYS A 97 7.96 -7.95 -10.21
CA CYS A 97 7.81 -8.95 -11.27
C CYS A 97 6.69 -8.58 -12.26
N ASP A 98 5.61 -7.94 -11.79
CA ASP A 98 4.46 -7.58 -12.63
C ASP A 98 4.74 -6.34 -13.51
N ARG A 99 5.60 -5.45 -13.03
CA ARG A 99 6.27 -4.46 -13.88
C ARG A 99 7.26 -5.18 -14.79
N ARG A 100 6.81 -5.57 -15.98
CA ARG A 100 7.73 -5.64 -17.12
C ARG A 100 8.56 -4.36 -17.10
N PRO A 101 9.90 -4.43 -17.12
CA PRO A 101 10.69 -3.24 -17.33
C PRO A 101 10.14 -2.59 -18.59
N ASP A 102 9.57 -1.41 -18.47
CA ASP A 102 9.09 -0.65 -19.60
C ASP A 102 10.27 -0.60 -20.59
N ASP A 103 10.08 -1.16 -21.79
CA ASP A 103 11.06 -1.30 -22.89
C ASP A 103 11.63 0.06 -23.38
N ARG A 104 11.55 1.13 -22.58
CA ARG A 104 12.02 2.48 -22.87
C ARG A 104 13.37 2.82 -22.27
N GLN A 105 14.00 1.93 -21.49
CA GLN A 105 15.36 2.18 -20.97
C GLN A 105 16.50 1.74 -21.91
N PHE A 106 16.21 1.26 -23.13
CA PHE A 106 17.24 0.77 -24.06
C PHE A 106 17.50 1.64 -25.31
N GLU A 107 17.14 2.93 -25.31
CA GLU A 107 17.50 3.85 -26.41
C GLU A 107 18.57 4.91 -26.03
N LEU A 108 19.39 4.69 -24.98
CA LEU A 108 20.43 5.67 -24.62
C LEU A 108 21.86 5.34 -25.11
N PHE A 109 22.09 4.22 -25.79
CA PHE A 109 23.42 3.91 -26.33
C PHE A 109 23.38 3.14 -27.66
N VAL A 110 22.91 3.77 -28.74
CA VAL A 110 23.39 3.47 -30.10
C VAL A 110 23.45 4.78 -30.89
N ALA A 111 24.62 5.40 -30.92
CA ALA A 111 25.01 6.42 -31.89
C ALA A 111 26.34 6.01 -32.51
#